data_AF-A0A931FKU5-F1
#
_entry.id   AF-A0A931FKU5-F1
#
_cell.length_a   1.000
_cell.length_b   1.000
_cell.length_c   1.000
_cell.angle_alpha   90.00
_cell.angle_beta   90.00
_cell.angle_gamma   90.00
#
_symmetry.space_group_name_H-M   'P 1'
#
loop_
_entity.id
_entity.type
_entity.pdbx_description
1 polymer ?
#
loop_
_entity_poly.entity_id
_entity_poly.type
_entity_poly.pdbx_seq_one_letter_code
_entity_poly.pdbx_strand_id
1 'polypeptide(L)'
;MNSYFILWPTDWCKRLVQVNDYGPFEVVYGGPHTSVPSLGKVAAGDFIYPVSIKNGELFILGRMQVERITEADVYLKEQNIIRPYGEMWDTLATELLKTRPDLGLRIPRTCIDNVATGNGTKFRFDFSVPTEVADKLLLGPKAGQEKGLSKSKDGKLSHVALQGHYRRLSADSAAIVADLMQTF
;
A
#
# COMPACT_ATOMS: atom_id res chain seq x y z
N MET A 1 2.36 -0.15 -18.44
CA MET A 1 2.47 -0.61 -17.05
C MET A 1 2.98 0.53 -16.21
N ASN A 2 2.22 0.90 -15.19
CA ASN A 2 2.57 1.93 -14.23
C ASN A 2 3.06 1.30 -12.93
N SER A 3 3.67 2.12 -12.10
CA SER A 3 4.09 1.75 -10.74
C SER A 3 3.55 2.78 -9.76
N TYR A 4 3.02 2.34 -8.63
CA TYR A 4 2.35 3.19 -7.66
C TYR A 4 2.92 3.00 -6.26
N PHE A 5 3.10 4.11 -5.56
CA PHE A 5 3.24 4.11 -4.11
C PHE A 5 1.87 4.22 -3.43
N ILE A 6 1.68 3.48 -2.35
CA ILE A 6 0.59 3.68 -1.41
C ILE A 6 1.16 3.84 0.00
N LEU A 7 0.79 4.93 0.67
CA LEU A 7 1.20 5.14 2.06
C LEU A 7 0.48 4.15 2.98
N TRP A 8 1.25 3.36 3.71
CA TRP A 8 0.78 2.57 4.84
C TRP A 8 1.16 3.27 6.14
N PRO A 9 0.15 3.75 6.91
CA PRO A 9 0.40 4.38 8.20
C PRO A 9 1.14 3.46 9.17
N THR A 10 1.94 4.03 10.04
CA THR A 10 2.74 3.30 11.05
C THR A 10 1.91 2.30 11.85
N ASP A 11 0.70 2.67 12.26
CA ASP A 11 -0.14 1.80 13.09
C ASP A 11 -0.64 0.57 12.31
N TRP A 12 -0.80 0.69 10.99
CA TRP A 12 -1.07 -0.48 10.17
C TRP A 12 0.13 -1.42 10.07
N CYS A 13 1.33 -0.87 9.84
CA CYS A 13 2.54 -1.68 9.81
C CYS A 13 2.76 -2.42 11.14
N LYS A 14 2.56 -1.72 12.27
CA LYS A 14 2.65 -2.34 13.61
C LYS A 14 1.64 -3.47 13.78
N ARG A 15 0.40 -3.28 13.30
CA ARG A 15 -0.66 -4.29 13.37
C ARG A 15 -0.28 -5.56 12.60
N LEU A 16 0.26 -5.43 11.38
CA LEU A 16 0.74 -6.58 10.60
C LEU A 16 1.86 -7.35 11.34
N VAL A 17 2.83 -6.62 11.90
CA VAL A 17 3.90 -7.22 12.73
C VAL A 17 3.32 -7.95 13.95
N GLN A 18 2.35 -7.35 14.65
CA GLN A 18 1.74 -7.94 15.85
C GLN A 18 1.02 -9.26 15.57
N VAL A 19 0.43 -9.42 14.38
CA VAL A 19 -0.23 -10.67 13.97
C VAL A 19 0.69 -11.60 13.19
N ASN A 20 1.99 -11.31 13.14
CA ASN A 20 3.00 -12.06 12.37
C ASN A 20 2.68 -12.20 10.86
N ASP A 21 1.99 -11.22 10.28
CA ASP A 21 1.70 -11.19 8.85
C ASP A 21 2.83 -10.48 8.09
N TYR A 22 3.69 -11.29 7.48
CA TYR A 22 4.78 -10.85 6.61
C TYR A 22 4.48 -11.19 5.14
N GLY A 23 3.21 -11.32 4.77
CA GLY A 23 2.77 -11.59 3.41
C GLY A 23 2.77 -13.09 3.04
N PRO A 24 2.72 -13.40 1.73
CA PRO A 24 2.98 -12.53 0.58
C PRO A 24 2.00 -11.35 0.41
N PHE A 25 2.46 -10.27 -0.22
CA PHE A 25 1.64 -9.11 -0.55
C PHE A 25 0.71 -9.44 -1.73
N GLU A 26 -0.45 -10.02 -1.43
CA GLU A 26 -1.37 -10.53 -2.46
C GLU A 26 -2.65 -9.70 -2.64
N VAL A 27 -2.90 -8.76 -1.72
CA VAL A 27 -4.17 -8.03 -1.68
C VAL A 27 -3.97 -6.60 -1.19
N VAL A 28 -4.60 -5.65 -1.88
CA VAL A 28 -4.75 -4.28 -1.38
C VAL A 28 -6.11 -3.73 -1.74
N TYR A 29 -6.71 -3.02 -0.79
CA TYR A 29 -8.04 -2.46 -0.94
C TYR A 29 -8.01 -1.03 -1.50
N GLY A 30 -9.10 -0.65 -2.16
CA GLY A 30 -9.41 0.73 -2.52
C GLY A 30 -10.81 1.13 -2.07
N GLY A 31 -10.95 2.38 -1.66
CA GLY A 31 -12.19 2.92 -1.11
C GLY A 31 -12.21 4.44 -1.02
N PRO A 32 -13.16 5.02 -0.26
CA PRO A 32 -13.37 6.46 -0.18
C PRO A 32 -12.43 7.16 0.82
N HIS A 33 -11.70 6.39 1.65
CA HIS A 33 -10.92 6.93 2.76
C HIS A 33 -9.46 7.18 2.38
N THR A 34 -8.81 8.13 3.04
CA THR A 34 -7.40 8.46 2.77
C THR A 34 -6.43 7.33 3.14
N SER A 35 -6.80 6.50 4.11
CA SER A 35 -6.04 5.31 4.52
C SER A 35 -6.19 4.13 3.55
N VAL A 36 -7.24 4.14 2.73
CA VAL A 36 -7.56 3.11 1.73
C VAL A 36 -8.08 3.83 0.47
N PRO A 37 -7.20 4.53 -0.27
CA PRO A 37 -7.63 5.39 -1.36
C PRO A 37 -8.16 4.60 -2.56
N SER A 38 -8.85 5.27 -3.47
CA SER A 38 -9.42 4.62 -4.66
C SER A 38 -8.37 3.98 -5.57
N LEU A 39 -8.62 2.74 -6.02
CA LEU A 39 -7.82 2.05 -7.05
C LEU A 39 -8.14 2.53 -8.48
N GLY A 40 -8.99 3.55 -8.69
CA GLY A 40 -9.53 3.92 -10.01
C GLY A 40 -8.52 4.35 -11.10
N LYS A 41 -7.22 4.42 -10.79
CA LYS A 41 -6.13 4.63 -11.76
C LYS A 41 -5.22 3.41 -11.95
N VAL A 42 -5.34 2.41 -11.09
CA VAL A 42 -4.58 1.17 -11.12
C VAL A 42 -5.26 0.21 -12.09
N ALA A 43 -4.47 -0.52 -12.86
CA ALA A 43 -4.94 -1.55 -13.77
C ALA A 43 -4.16 -2.87 -13.58
N ALA A 44 -4.71 -3.96 -14.15
CA ALA A 44 -3.97 -5.21 -14.26
C ALA A 44 -2.63 -5.01 -14.98
N GLY A 45 -1.59 -5.68 -14.49
CA GLY A 45 -0.21 -5.53 -14.91
C GLY A 45 0.57 -4.47 -14.12
N ASP A 46 -0.07 -3.47 -13.51
CA ASP A 46 0.63 -2.42 -12.75
C ASP A 46 1.32 -2.96 -11.49
N PHE A 47 2.35 -2.26 -11.02
CA PHE A 47 3.01 -2.56 -9.75
C PHE A 47 2.54 -1.62 -8.63
N ILE A 48 2.34 -2.18 -7.44
CA ILE A 48 2.03 -1.44 -6.21
C ILE A 48 3.13 -1.69 -5.19
N TYR A 49 3.65 -0.62 -4.62
CA TYR A 49 4.62 -0.62 -3.54
C TYR A 49 4.01 0.06 -2.31
N PRO A 50 3.64 -0.69 -1.27
CA PRO A 50 3.30 -0.11 0.01
C PRO A 50 4.56 0.53 0.60
N VAL A 51 4.43 1.77 1.03
CA VAL A 51 5.54 2.56 1.59
C VAL A 51 5.16 3.15 2.93
N SER A 52 6.16 3.39 3.78
CA SER A 52 5.98 4.13 5.03
C SER A 52 7.03 5.23 5.14
N ILE A 53 6.72 6.28 5.90
CA ILE A 53 7.69 7.32 6.28
C ILE A 53 7.90 7.21 7.79
N LYS A 54 9.13 6.89 8.21
CA LYS A 54 9.52 6.78 9.63
C LYS A 54 10.77 7.61 9.85
N ASN A 55 10.77 8.45 10.89
CA ASN A 55 11.89 9.31 11.25
C ASN A 55 12.42 10.24 10.13
N GLY A 56 11.63 10.48 9.07
CA GLY A 56 12.05 11.27 7.91
C GLY A 56 12.65 10.45 6.76
N GLU A 57 12.59 9.12 6.83
CA GLU A 57 13.09 8.19 5.82
C GLU A 57 11.94 7.43 5.17
N LEU A 58 12.14 7.08 3.89
CA LEU A 58 11.20 6.27 3.12
C LEU A 58 11.53 4.79 3.29
N PHE A 59 10.52 3.99 3.60
CA PHE A 59 10.61 2.54 3.65
C PHE A 59 9.72 1.95 2.56
N ILE A 60 10.27 1.06 1.74
CA ILE A 60 9.46 0.22 0.84
C ILE A 60 9.17 -1.08 1.58
N LEU A 61 7.89 -1.40 1.70
CA LEU A 61 7.46 -2.53 2.52
C LEU A 61 7.37 -3.83 1.72
N GLY A 62 7.22 -3.72 0.40
CA GLY A 62 7.08 -4.84 -0.53
C GLY A 62 6.66 -4.35 -1.91
N ARG A 63 6.29 -5.31 -2.76
CA ARG A 63 5.82 -5.10 -4.14
C ARG A 63 4.78 -6.16 -4.47
N MET A 64 3.69 -5.76 -5.11
CA MET A 64 2.71 -6.64 -5.76
C MET A 64 2.56 -6.23 -7.23
N GLN A 65 2.51 -7.20 -8.13
CA GLN A 65 2.01 -6.99 -9.49
C GLN A 65 0.51 -7.28 -9.49
N VAL A 66 -0.30 -6.33 -9.92
CA VAL A 66 -1.75 -6.47 -9.97
C VAL A 66 -2.13 -7.45 -11.06
N GLU A 67 -2.88 -8.50 -10.71
CA GLU A 67 -3.45 -9.44 -11.68
C GLU A 67 -4.89 -9.06 -12.03
N ARG A 68 -5.69 -8.76 -11.02
CA ARG A 68 -7.10 -8.41 -11.19
C ARG A 68 -7.56 -7.39 -10.17
N ILE A 69 -8.57 -6.62 -10.57
CA ILE A 69 -9.32 -5.72 -9.69
C ILE A 69 -10.78 -6.16 -9.73
N THR A 70 -11.38 -6.38 -8.57
CA THR A 70 -12.77 -6.82 -8.41
C THR A 70 -13.49 -5.99 -7.35
N GLU A 71 -14.81 -6.09 -7.33
CA GLU A 71 -15.60 -5.59 -6.20
C GLU A 71 -15.15 -6.25 -4.89
N ALA A 72 -15.01 -5.45 -3.84
CA ALA A 72 -14.53 -5.90 -2.54
C ALA A 72 -15.42 -7.02 -1.96
N ASP A 73 -16.74 -6.85 -2.04
CA ASP A 73 -17.71 -7.81 -1.50
C ASP A 73 -17.65 -9.17 -2.19
N VAL A 74 -17.26 -9.23 -3.47
CA VAL A 74 -17.08 -10.49 -4.18
C VAL A 74 -15.87 -11.24 -3.64
N TYR A 75 -14.72 -10.56 -3.56
CA TYR A 75 -13.49 -11.14 -3.01
C TYR A 75 -13.68 -11.61 -1.56
N LEU A 76 -14.29 -10.79 -0.71
CA LEU A 76 -14.47 -11.13 0.69
C LEU A 76 -15.33 -12.38 0.89
N LYS A 77 -16.38 -12.55 0.06
CA LYS A 77 -17.18 -13.79 0.04
C LYS A 77 -16.33 -15.00 -0.33
N GLU A 78 -15.47 -14.89 -1.34
CA GLU A 78 -14.53 -15.97 -1.72
C GLU A 78 -13.57 -16.32 -0.58
N GLN A 79 -13.15 -15.33 0.21
CA GLN A 79 -12.28 -15.52 1.38
C GLN A 79 -13.03 -15.99 2.64
N ASN A 80 -14.35 -16.22 2.56
CA ASN A 80 -15.21 -16.49 3.72
C ASN A 80 -15.06 -15.44 4.83
N ILE A 81 -14.99 -14.15 4.43
CA ILE A 81 -14.98 -12.99 5.32
C ILE A 81 -16.34 -12.28 5.15
N ILE A 82 -17.15 -12.34 6.19
CA ILE A 82 -18.51 -11.79 6.17
C ILE A 82 -18.55 -10.58 7.08
N ARG A 83 -19.04 -9.45 6.57
CA ARG A 83 -19.43 -8.29 7.39
C ARG A 83 -20.91 -8.41 7.74
N PRO A 84 -21.28 -8.61 9.02
CA PRO A 84 -22.69 -8.60 9.42
C PRO A 84 -23.34 -7.26 9.08
N TYR A 85 -24.66 -7.28 8.87
CA TYR A 85 -25.41 -6.05 8.59
C TYR A 85 -25.30 -5.07 9.76
N GLY A 86 -25.00 -3.82 9.46
CA GLY A 86 -24.83 -2.75 10.47
C GLY A 86 -23.44 -2.67 11.11
N GLU A 87 -22.56 -3.67 10.91
CA GLU A 87 -21.20 -3.65 11.43
C GLU A 87 -20.26 -2.80 10.58
N MET A 88 -19.37 -2.06 11.25
CA MET A 88 -18.32 -1.29 10.59
C MET A 88 -17.02 -2.09 10.54
N TRP A 89 -16.28 -1.98 9.43
CA TRP A 89 -14.97 -2.64 9.29
C TRP A 89 -13.99 -2.26 10.39
N ASP A 90 -13.96 -0.99 10.81
CA ASP A 90 -13.08 -0.50 11.86
C ASP A 90 -13.24 -1.29 13.18
N THR A 91 -14.46 -1.73 13.50
CA THR A 91 -14.76 -2.55 14.68
C THR A 91 -14.52 -4.03 14.39
N LEU A 92 -15.13 -4.54 13.32
CA LEU A 92 -15.10 -5.96 12.97
C LEU A 92 -13.68 -6.48 12.69
N ALA A 93 -12.83 -5.67 12.06
CA ALA A 93 -11.48 -6.07 11.68
C ALA A 93 -10.62 -6.44 12.89
N THR A 94 -10.86 -5.79 14.04
CA THR A 94 -10.14 -6.08 15.28
C THR A 94 -10.49 -7.46 15.81
N GLU A 95 -11.78 -7.81 15.83
CA GLU A 95 -12.24 -9.12 16.29
C GLU A 95 -11.89 -10.25 15.31
N LEU A 96 -11.97 -9.98 14.00
CA LEU A 96 -11.55 -10.94 12.98
C LEU A 96 -10.07 -11.27 13.08
N LEU A 97 -9.19 -10.31 13.37
CA LEU A 97 -7.77 -10.63 13.54
C LEU A 97 -7.48 -11.41 14.81
N LYS A 98 -8.26 -11.23 15.88
CA LYS A 98 -8.10 -12.03 17.10
C LYS A 98 -8.52 -13.49 16.87
N THR A 99 -9.60 -13.70 16.12
CA THR A 99 -10.21 -15.02 15.93
C THR A 99 -9.66 -15.76 14.71
N ARG A 100 -9.24 -15.03 13.68
CA ARG A 100 -8.68 -15.50 12.42
C ARG A 100 -7.41 -14.70 12.06
N PRO A 101 -6.33 -14.79 12.87
CA PRO A 101 -5.08 -14.06 12.61
C PRO A 101 -4.44 -14.44 11.26
N ASP A 102 -4.73 -15.65 10.75
CA ASP A 102 -4.32 -16.14 9.44
C ASP A 102 -4.80 -15.28 8.26
N LEU A 103 -5.90 -14.54 8.44
CA LEU A 103 -6.42 -13.66 7.41
C LEU A 103 -5.54 -12.42 7.21
N GLY A 104 -4.91 -11.90 8.28
CA GLY A 104 -3.98 -10.78 8.21
C GLY A 104 -4.46 -9.62 7.32
N LEU A 105 -3.67 -9.31 6.30
CA LEU A 105 -3.88 -8.29 5.27
C LEU A 105 -5.19 -8.47 4.47
N ARG A 106 -5.75 -9.69 4.41
CA ARG A 106 -7.03 -9.97 3.74
C ARG A 106 -8.20 -9.33 4.48
N ILE A 107 -8.04 -8.88 5.72
CA ILE A 107 -9.10 -8.17 6.44
C ILE A 107 -9.09 -6.68 6.06
N PRO A 108 -10.23 -6.13 5.60
CA PRO A 108 -10.38 -4.69 5.38
C PRO A 108 -10.17 -3.88 6.66
N ARG A 109 -9.62 -2.69 6.52
CA ARG A 109 -9.34 -1.80 7.67
C ARG A 109 -10.45 -0.78 7.93
N THR A 110 -11.20 -0.44 6.87
CA THR A 110 -12.27 0.56 6.87
C THR A 110 -13.19 0.32 5.67
N CYS A 111 -14.05 1.26 5.30
CA CYS A 111 -14.89 1.13 4.11
C CYS A 111 -14.04 0.95 2.85
N ILE A 112 -14.47 0.02 2.02
CA ILE A 112 -13.80 -0.39 0.79
C ILE A 112 -14.86 -0.58 -0.29
N ASP A 113 -14.45 -0.31 -1.53
CA ASP A 113 -15.30 -0.49 -2.72
C ASP A 113 -14.74 -1.64 -3.56
N ASN A 114 -13.42 -1.65 -3.78
CA ASN A 114 -12.74 -2.59 -4.66
C ASN A 114 -11.47 -3.15 -4.01
N VAL A 115 -10.96 -4.20 -4.63
CA VAL A 115 -9.74 -4.87 -4.22
C VAL A 115 -8.90 -5.21 -5.43
N ALA A 116 -7.61 -4.91 -5.34
CA ALA A 116 -6.60 -5.40 -6.27
C ALA A 116 -5.96 -6.65 -5.65
N THR A 117 -5.86 -7.71 -6.43
CA THR A 117 -5.15 -8.94 -6.05
C THR A 117 -4.06 -9.25 -7.05
N GLY A 118 -3.03 -9.96 -6.62
CA GLY A 118 -2.00 -10.47 -7.50
C GLY A 118 -0.82 -11.09 -6.75
N ASN A 119 0.33 -11.17 -7.43
CA ASN A 119 1.51 -11.81 -6.86
C ASN A 119 2.48 -10.77 -6.30
N GLY A 120 2.89 -10.97 -5.05
CA GLY A 120 3.81 -10.06 -4.39
C GLY A 120 4.87 -10.72 -3.54
N THR A 121 5.79 -9.88 -3.10
CA THR A 121 6.88 -10.22 -2.18
C THR A 121 6.35 -10.37 -0.75
N LYS A 122 7.15 -10.98 0.13
CA LYS A 122 6.95 -10.86 1.58
C LYS A 122 7.17 -9.42 2.04
N PHE A 123 6.61 -9.05 3.18
CA PHE A 123 6.84 -7.73 3.75
C PHE A 123 8.18 -7.65 4.49
N ARG A 124 8.85 -6.52 4.30
CA ARG A 124 9.99 -6.08 5.10
C ARG A 124 9.66 -4.73 5.73
N PHE A 125 9.99 -4.57 7.00
CA PHE A 125 9.75 -3.32 7.73
C PHE A 125 11.06 -2.59 8.07
N ASP A 126 12.17 -3.10 7.55
CA ASP A 126 13.55 -2.65 7.75
C ASP A 126 14.21 -2.12 6.47
N PHE A 127 13.55 -2.24 5.31
CA PHE A 127 14.11 -1.83 4.02
C PHE A 127 13.93 -0.32 3.80
N SER A 128 14.90 0.46 4.27
CA SER A 128 14.97 1.90 4.03
C SER A 128 15.54 2.22 2.64
N VAL A 129 14.94 3.20 1.98
CA VAL A 129 15.45 3.78 0.74
C VAL A 129 16.49 4.84 1.10
N PRO A 130 17.72 4.77 0.56
CA PRO A 130 18.72 5.80 0.80
C PRO A 130 18.21 7.19 0.45
N THR A 131 18.54 8.19 1.28
CA THR A 131 18.01 9.55 1.16
C THR A 131 18.29 10.17 -0.21
N GLU A 132 19.49 9.96 -0.75
CA GLU A 132 19.91 10.42 -2.07
C GLU A 132 19.15 9.77 -3.22
N VAL A 133 18.57 8.58 -2.99
CA VAL A 133 17.70 7.90 -3.96
C VAL A 133 16.27 8.43 -3.80
N ALA A 134 15.77 8.53 -2.57
CA ALA A 134 14.44 9.04 -2.27
C ALA A 134 14.24 10.48 -2.81
N ASP A 135 15.28 11.31 -2.76
CA ASP A 135 15.28 12.68 -3.26
C ASP A 135 15.15 12.79 -4.79
N LYS A 136 15.47 11.72 -5.52
CA LYS A 136 15.33 11.65 -6.97
C LYS A 136 13.96 11.13 -7.42
N LEU A 137 13.16 10.61 -6.49
CA LEU A 137 11.86 10.02 -6.83
C LEU A 137 10.84 11.11 -7.18
N LEU A 138 10.20 10.94 -8.33
CA LEU A 138 9.18 11.80 -8.88
C LEU A 138 7.85 11.05 -8.98
N LEU A 139 6.80 11.68 -8.48
CA LEU A 139 5.45 11.14 -8.36
C LEU A 139 4.45 12.12 -8.97
N GLY A 140 3.49 11.64 -9.75
CA GLY A 140 2.45 12.54 -10.27
C GLY A 140 1.42 11.87 -11.16
N PRO A 141 0.27 12.53 -11.36
CA PRO A 141 -0.90 11.95 -12.02
C PRO A 141 -0.63 11.54 -13.48
N LYS A 142 0.31 12.23 -14.15
CA LYS A 142 0.71 11.99 -15.54
C LYS A 142 2.09 12.57 -15.82
N ALA A 143 2.67 12.17 -16.95
CA ALA A 143 3.95 12.67 -17.44
C ALA A 143 3.97 14.20 -17.54
N GLY A 144 5.05 14.81 -17.08
CA GLY A 144 5.25 16.27 -17.05
C GLY A 144 4.57 16.98 -15.87
N GLN A 145 3.91 16.24 -14.98
CA GLN A 145 3.29 16.78 -13.76
C GLN A 145 3.82 16.11 -12.49
N GLU A 146 4.91 15.36 -12.60
CA GLU A 146 5.54 14.72 -11.46
C GLU A 146 6.27 15.71 -10.55
N LYS A 147 6.23 15.43 -9.25
CA LYS A 147 6.88 16.20 -8.20
C LYS A 147 7.63 15.26 -7.26
N GLY A 148 8.68 15.80 -6.63
CA GLY A 148 9.40 15.09 -5.58
C GLY A 148 8.53 14.80 -4.36
N LEU A 149 9.02 13.91 -3.51
CA LEU A 149 8.48 13.71 -2.17
C LEU A 149 8.54 15.02 -1.36
N SER A 150 7.52 15.27 -0.55
CA SER A 150 7.50 16.45 0.33
C SER A 150 8.55 16.33 1.42
N LYS A 151 9.16 17.46 1.80
CA LYS A 151 10.07 17.56 2.94
C LYS A 151 9.53 18.54 3.98
N SER A 152 9.86 18.30 5.25
CA SER A 152 9.66 19.29 6.32
C SER A 152 10.65 20.44 6.18
N LYS A 153 10.48 21.50 6.99
CA LYS A 153 11.43 22.62 7.06
C LYS A 153 12.84 22.16 7.43
N ASP A 154 12.96 21.06 8.17
CA ASP A 154 14.23 20.47 8.62
C ASP A 154 14.82 19.48 7.60
N GLY A 155 14.28 19.42 6.38
CA GLY A 155 14.79 18.58 5.29
C GLY A 155 14.40 17.10 5.37
N LYS A 156 13.67 16.67 6.41
CA LYS A 156 13.19 15.28 6.56
C LYS A 156 12.03 14.99 5.62
N LEU A 157 11.93 13.77 5.09
CA LEU A 157 10.79 13.38 4.26
C LEU A 157 9.49 13.46 5.06
N SER A 158 8.45 13.92 4.38
CA SER A 158 7.09 14.03 4.88
C SER A 158 6.16 13.14 4.07
N HIS A 159 5.22 12.52 4.77
CA HIS A 159 4.22 11.63 4.16
C HIS A 159 3.11 12.38 3.42
N VAL A 160 3.04 13.72 3.53
CA VAL A 160 1.97 14.57 2.96
C VAL A 160 1.77 14.33 1.46
N ALA A 161 2.84 14.21 0.68
CA ALA A 161 2.74 13.94 -0.75
C ALA A 161 2.06 12.60 -1.07
N LEU A 162 2.07 11.63 -0.15
CA LEU A 162 1.60 10.26 -0.36
C LEU A 162 0.20 9.99 0.22
N GLN A 163 -0.31 10.87 1.08
CA GLN A 163 -1.61 10.66 1.74
C GLN A 163 -2.76 10.60 0.74
N GLY A 164 -3.66 9.64 0.91
CA GLY A 164 -4.95 9.61 0.23
C GLY A 164 -4.94 9.22 -1.24
N HIS A 165 -3.83 8.70 -1.78
CA HIS A 165 -3.75 8.33 -3.19
C HIS A 165 -2.78 7.17 -3.45
N TYR A 166 -3.07 6.40 -4.48
CA TYR A 166 -2.05 5.65 -5.21
C TYR A 166 -1.25 6.65 -6.07
N ARG A 167 -0.01 6.93 -5.66
CA ARG A 167 0.85 7.90 -6.32
C ARG A 167 1.67 7.22 -7.40
N ARG A 168 1.34 7.50 -8.66
CA ARG A 168 2.07 6.99 -9.83
C ARG A 168 3.50 7.55 -9.82
N LEU A 169 4.47 6.66 -9.95
CA LEU A 169 5.87 7.00 -10.18
C LEU A 169 6.08 7.47 -11.63
N SER A 170 7.01 8.40 -11.84
CA SER A 170 7.56 8.63 -13.18
C SER A 170 8.22 7.35 -13.71
N ALA A 171 8.45 7.26 -15.03
CA ALA A 171 9.11 6.09 -15.61
C ALA A 171 10.49 5.84 -14.98
N ASP A 172 11.30 6.89 -14.83
CA ASP A 172 12.62 6.80 -14.22
C ASP A 172 12.56 6.39 -12.75
N SER A 173 11.58 6.92 -12.00
CA SER A 173 11.38 6.55 -10.59
C SER A 173 10.90 5.12 -10.43
N ALA A 174 10.06 4.63 -11.36
CA ALA A 174 9.66 3.24 -11.40
C ALA A 174 10.86 2.31 -11.67
N ALA A 175 11.76 2.70 -12.57
CA ALA A 175 12.98 1.95 -12.84
C ALA A 175 13.93 1.91 -11.63
N ILE A 176 14.13 3.06 -10.96
CA ILE A 176 14.92 3.14 -9.71
C ILE A 176 14.34 2.22 -8.63
N VAL A 177 13.03 2.26 -8.41
CA VAL A 177 12.37 1.41 -7.42
C VAL A 177 12.47 -0.07 -7.80
N ALA A 178 12.31 -0.41 -9.08
CA ALA A 178 12.46 -1.79 -9.55
C ALA A 178 13.89 -2.33 -9.33
N ASP A 179 14.91 -1.49 -9.49
CA ASP A 179 16.30 -1.82 -9.21
C ASP A 179 16.54 -2.07 -7.72
N LEU A 180 16.04 -1.18 -6.85
CA LEU A 180 16.08 -1.39 -5.39
C LEU A 180 15.47 -2.73 -4.99
N MET A 181 14.35 -3.13 -5.62
CA MET A 181 13.68 -4.40 -5.35
C MET A 181 14.49 -5.64 -5.73
N GLN A 182 15.59 -5.53 -6.49
CA GLN A 182 16.48 -6.67 -6.75
C GLN A 182 17.27 -7.08 -5.50
N THR A 183 17.41 -6.16 -4.54
CA THR A 183 18.11 -6.37 -3.25
C THR A 183 17.17 -6.47 -2.05
N PHE A 184 15.87 -6.52 -2.32
CA PHE A 184 14.80 -6.57 -1.32
C PHE A 184 14.61 -7.98 -0.75
#